data_AF-A0A7C1V8H3-F1
#
_entry.id   AF-A0A7C1V8H3-F1
#
_cell.length_a   1.000
_cell.length_b   1.000
_cell.length_c   1.000
_cell.angle_alpha   90.00
_cell.angle_beta   90.00
_cell.angle_gamma   90.00
#
_symmetry.space_group_name_H-M   'P 1'
#
loop_
_entity.id
_entity.type
_entity.pdbx_description
1 polymer ?
#
loop_
_entity_poly.entity_id
_entity_poly.type
_entity_poly.pdbx_seq_one_letter_code
_entity_poly.pdbx_strand_id
1 'polypeptide(L)'
;MKIWKNAYKIWENFCPYYRRRLLTREDLVSWAEDANFIDKFSYNQVYFKVFIGLLIEIEALCPLIINGELLESRFYETPGVTHFGLKYILSEIELYHPIQFLEIINWAFQSRKKEPPYYDNEEYLEYYNLRALEMKIIDLKKIIKQYQYQDLDISHSKKALEDCQVQYNSNYREYPKGEDLRKLLKIHSPMWKINEKKLETLIKIESIVAPIGTDLVGPFNIGLIPIKKIRKNDINEYNLSFKDWRDDLIKNHQNFITTRDMEIMEKLEYELSRMISNDKSLITSNWLDLIEVVTPHLRQNFKGEFSYQLNLRIIRRNILRIYWELNGENMGYLGNPPRKPHFYWKNDEEFTVYLRSILLFFGLNPSHTFILYVPGKTEEIILQQYVERRWLKFLVKNMKGEDKSHFYKRVCEDIGDKDFYFLFDFHDLRNYEDKVSRFGEDCAFFYPDFITENFTIKQVYHACIFIMNNLEIYLTEAKKEEILELLKKEKEKSKLIIQTIKNNSNPSIRSAKGFENVLIDYLRNNYPKEINSKFPYILLDDNGYITGKDQTKKLKQEFKKLLANKLKIHLIKSLERDSERKKEKFPFEIKIEPFINKMLQVINAAAYWTNY
;
A
#
# COMPACT_ATOMS: atom_id res chain seq x y z
N MET A 1 14.25 -37.04 17.36
CA MET A 1 13.88 -35.84 16.59
C MET A 1 12.37 -35.85 16.39
N LYS A 2 11.64 -34.80 16.84
CA LYS A 2 10.20 -34.73 16.59
C LYS A 2 9.98 -34.37 15.12
N ILE A 3 9.58 -35.35 14.32
CA ILE A 3 9.17 -35.11 12.93
C ILE A 3 7.87 -34.30 13.01
N TRP A 4 7.90 -33.09 12.43
CA TRP A 4 6.76 -32.18 12.37
C TRP A 4 5.75 -32.63 11.30
N LYS A 5 5.22 -33.85 11.49
CA LYS A 5 4.38 -34.58 10.54
C LYS A 5 3.12 -33.80 10.17
N ASN A 6 2.58 -32.98 11.06
CA ASN A 6 1.35 -32.25 10.80
C ASN A 6 1.60 -31.02 9.92
N ALA A 7 2.67 -30.27 10.18
CA ALA A 7 3.10 -29.17 9.31
C ALA A 7 3.39 -29.65 7.89
N TYR A 8 4.09 -30.79 7.77
CA TYR A 8 4.34 -31.42 6.47
C TYR A 8 3.03 -31.82 5.76
N LYS A 9 2.12 -32.52 6.45
CA LYS A 9 0.83 -32.93 5.88
C LYS A 9 -0.02 -31.74 5.44
N ILE A 10 -0.01 -30.65 6.20
CA ILE A 10 -0.71 -29.41 5.86
C ILE A 10 -0.08 -28.78 4.61
N TRP A 11 1.25 -28.65 4.56
CA TRP A 11 1.94 -28.16 3.37
C TRP A 11 1.64 -28.99 2.11
N GLU A 12 1.57 -30.31 2.26
CA GLU A 12 1.31 -31.22 1.17
C GLU A 12 -0.15 -31.15 0.65
N ASN A 13 -1.12 -30.96 1.55
CA ASN A 13 -2.54 -31.25 1.25
C ASN A 13 -3.51 -30.07 1.42
N PHE A 14 -3.08 -28.92 1.97
CA PHE A 14 -4.02 -27.84 2.30
C PHE A 14 -4.57 -27.12 1.07
N CYS A 15 -3.72 -26.67 0.16
CA CYS A 15 -4.15 -26.07 -1.10
C CYS A 15 -4.15 -27.13 -2.21
N PRO A 16 -5.27 -27.35 -2.93
CA PRO A 16 -5.32 -28.33 -4.01
C PRO A 16 -4.76 -27.80 -5.33
N TYR A 17 -4.41 -26.52 -5.39
CA TYR A 17 -3.89 -25.86 -6.58
C TYR A 17 -2.37 -25.80 -6.54
N TYR A 18 -1.78 -24.97 -5.70
CA TYR A 18 -0.33 -24.77 -5.66
C TYR A 18 0.30 -25.24 -4.36
N ARG A 19 1.62 -25.43 -4.40
CA ARG A 19 2.47 -25.68 -3.24
C ARG A 19 3.62 -24.69 -3.21
N ARG A 20 4.02 -24.26 -2.01
CA ARG A 20 5.25 -23.49 -1.84
C ARG A 20 6.44 -24.42 -2.08
N ARG A 21 7.41 -24.00 -2.89
CA ARG A 21 8.69 -24.71 -3.00
C ARG A 21 9.39 -24.73 -1.64
N LEU A 22 9.72 -25.92 -1.16
CA LEU A 22 10.59 -26.10 0.00
C LEU A 22 12.06 -26.04 -0.41
N LEU A 23 12.91 -25.77 0.56
CA LEU A 23 14.32 -25.49 0.37
C LEU A 23 15.17 -26.61 0.95
N THR A 24 16.26 -26.94 0.28
CA THR A 24 17.33 -27.75 0.84
C THR A 24 18.23 -26.91 1.75
N ARG A 25 19.13 -27.56 2.49
CA ARG A 25 20.17 -26.85 3.26
C ARG A 25 21.07 -26.03 2.33
N GLU A 26 21.37 -26.54 1.14
CA GLU A 26 22.15 -25.87 0.10
C GLU A 26 21.45 -24.61 -0.41
N ASP A 27 20.13 -24.66 -0.62
CA ASP A 27 19.35 -23.48 -1.02
C ASP A 27 19.45 -22.36 0.04
N LEU A 28 19.34 -22.70 1.33
CA LEU A 28 19.49 -21.73 2.43
C LEU A 28 20.88 -21.09 2.47
N VAL A 29 21.93 -21.85 2.14
CA VAL A 29 23.31 -21.35 2.10
C VAL A 29 23.51 -20.42 0.90
N SER A 30 23.05 -20.82 -0.29
CA SER A 30 23.08 -19.97 -1.49
C SER A 30 22.36 -18.64 -1.23
N TRP A 31 21.20 -18.69 -0.58
CA TRP A 31 20.47 -17.50 -0.20
C TRP A 31 21.23 -16.59 0.77
N ALA A 32 21.89 -17.17 1.78
CA ALA A 32 22.72 -16.40 2.68
C ALA A 32 23.92 -15.76 1.96
N GLU A 33 24.47 -16.42 0.95
CA GLU A 33 25.56 -15.90 0.11
C GLU A 33 25.09 -14.77 -0.80
N ASP A 34 24.04 -15.01 -1.58
CA ASP A 34 23.48 -14.05 -2.53
C ASP A 34 23.01 -12.78 -1.81
N ALA A 35 22.49 -12.93 -0.60
CA ALA A 35 22.04 -11.84 0.25
C ALA A 35 23.20 -11.20 1.02
N ASN A 36 24.44 -11.63 0.83
CA ASN A 36 25.62 -11.10 1.51
C ASN A 36 25.53 -11.18 3.05
N PHE A 37 24.87 -12.23 3.56
CA PHE A 37 24.85 -12.54 4.99
C PHE A 37 26.09 -13.31 5.42
N ILE A 38 26.63 -14.18 4.56
CA ILE A 38 27.82 -14.99 4.87
C ILE A 38 29.00 -14.09 5.28
N ASP A 39 29.34 -13.09 4.46
CA ASP A 39 30.44 -12.15 4.74
C ASP A 39 30.17 -11.32 6.00
N LYS A 40 28.93 -10.83 6.17
CA LYS A 40 28.55 -10.09 7.37
C LYS A 40 28.70 -10.92 8.64
N PHE A 41 28.42 -12.22 8.57
CA PHE A 41 28.52 -13.11 9.73
C PHE A 41 29.94 -13.64 9.98
N SER A 42 30.93 -13.26 9.16
CA SER A 42 32.28 -13.85 9.15
C SER A 42 32.28 -15.37 8.99
N TYR A 43 31.21 -15.90 8.41
CA TYR A 43 31.11 -17.31 8.04
C TYR A 43 31.66 -17.48 6.62
N ASN A 44 32.15 -18.67 6.30
CA ASN A 44 32.11 -19.14 4.91
C ASN A 44 30.91 -20.10 4.74
N GLN A 45 30.63 -20.55 3.52
CA GLN A 45 29.50 -21.46 3.24
C GLN A 45 29.48 -22.71 4.14
N VAL A 46 30.65 -23.31 4.41
CA VAL A 46 30.79 -24.49 5.30
C VAL A 46 30.41 -24.10 6.72
N TYR A 47 30.90 -22.95 7.19
CA TYR A 47 30.58 -22.47 8.52
C TYR A 47 29.06 -22.22 8.70
N PHE A 48 28.41 -21.65 7.69
CA PHE A 48 26.96 -21.44 7.75
C PHE A 48 26.18 -22.76 7.78
N LYS A 49 26.62 -23.80 7.05
CA LYS A 49 26.02 -25.14 7.12
C LYS A 49 26.14 -25.76 8.51
N VAL A 50 27.30 -25.63 9.17
CA VAL A 50 27.51 -26.09 10.55
C VAL A 50 26.57 -25.36 11.51
N PHE A 51 26.40 -24.05 11.33
CA PHE A 51 25.48 -23.27 12.15
C PHE A 51 24.02 -23.74 12.01
N ILE A 52 23.55 -24.02 10.79
CA ILE A 52 22.22 -24.61 10.55
C ILE A 52 22.09 -25.96 11.26
N GLY A 53 23.09 -26.83 11.16
CA GLY A 53 23.10 -28.13 11.86
C GLY A 53 23.02 -27.97 13.37
N LEU A 54 23.81 -27.05 13.93
CA LEU A 54 23.77 -26.71 15.35
C LEU A 54 22.37 -26.23 15.77
N LEU A 55 21.71 -25.38 14.98
CA LEU A 55 20.36 -24.92 15.28
C LEU A 55 19.37 -26.10 15.32
N ILE A 56 19.57 -27.14 14.53
CA ILE A 56 18.75 -28.36 14.56
C ILE A 56 18.99 -29.16 15.84
N GLU A 57 20.25 -29.32 16.22
CA GLU A 57 20.63 -30.09 17.40
C GLU A 57 20.17 -29.48 18.71
N ILE A 58 20.12 -28.15 18.79
CA ILE A 58 19.54 -27.42 19.93
C ILE A 58 18.01 -27.27 19.83
N GLU A 59 17.38 -27.95 18.86
CA GLU A 59 15.96 -27.90 18.54
C GLU A 59 15.45 -26.49 18.19
N ALA A 60 16.33 -25.55 17.83
CA ALA A 60 16.01 -24.17 17.46
C ALA A 60 15.48 -24.05 16.03
N LEU A 61 15.96 -24.90 15.13
CA LEU A 61 15.49 -25.04 13.76
C LEU A 61 15.03 -26.49 13.56
N CYS A 62 14.03 -26.71 12.72
CA CYS A 62 13.59 -28.07 12.44
C CYS A 62 13.19 -28.24 10.97
N PRO A 63 13.87 -29.13 10.23
CA PRO A 63 13.48 -29.44 8.87
C PRO A 63 12.23 -30.34 8.83
N LEU A 64 11.51 -30.26 7.72
CA LEU A 64 10.55 -31.25 7.24
C LEU A 64 11.37 -32.40 6.62
N ILE A 65 11.30 -33.59 7.23
CA ILE A 65 12.05 -34.76 6.75
C ILE A 65 11.18 -35.59 5.81
N ILE A 66 11.69 -35.88 4.63
CA ILE A 66 11.05 -36.77 3.64
C ILE A 66 11.94 -37.98 3.40
N ASN A 67 11.35 -39.18 3.38
CA ASN A 67 12.06 -40.38 2.92
C ASN A 67 12.23 -40.32 1.40
N GLY A 68 13.46 -40.54 0.90
CA GLY A 68 13.77 -40.49 -0.53
C GLY A 68 12.88 -41.37 -1.44
N GLU A 69 12.31 -42.47 -0.92
CA GLU A 69 11.36 -43.33 -1.64
C GLU A 69 9.99 -42.67 -1.91
N LEU A 70 9.59 -41.68 -1.10
CA LEU A 70 8.30 -40.96 -1.21
C LEU A 70 8.36 -39.75 -2.16
N LEU A 71 9.51 -39.47 -2.77
CA LEU A 71 9.60 -38.51 -3.88
C LEU A 71 9.01 -39.14 -5.15
N GLU A 72 7.69 -39.31 -5.18
CA GLU A 72 6.96 -39.57 -6.42
C GLU A 72 7.32 -38.50 -7.46
N SER A 73 7.20 -38.87 -8.74
CA SER A 73 7.34 -38.09 -9.99
C SER A 73 6.87 -36.62 -9.98
N ARG A 74 6.10 -36.18 -8.97
CA ARG A 74 5.54 -34.84 -8.79
C ARG A 74 6.51 -33.81 -8.18
N PHE A 75 7.64 -34.24 -7.60
CA PHE A 75 8.69 -33.33 -7.08
C PHE A 75 9.78 -32.98 -8.12
N TYR A 76 9.78 -33.66 -9.26
CA TYR A 76 10.81 -33.56 -10.30
C TYR A 76 10.76 -32.26 -11.11
N GLU A 77 9.77 -31.39 -10.86
CA GLU A 77 9.69 -30.08 -11.52
C GLU A 77 10.41 -28.96 -10.75
N THR A 78 11.04 -29.28 -9.62
CA THR A 78 11.86 -28.33 -8.86
C THR A 78 13.32 -28.35 -9.36
N PRO A 79 13.86 -27.27 -9.96
CA PRO A 79 15.27 -27.22 -10.34
C PRO A 79 16.15 -27.29 -9.09
N GLY A 80 16.88 -28.39 -8.91
CA GLY A 80 17.73 -28.67 -7.74
C GLY A 80 17.42 -30.03 -7.08
N VAL A 81 16.15 -30.36 -6.87
CA VAL A 81 15.71 -31.67 -6.33
C VAL A 81 15.90 -32.78 -7.38
N THR A 82 15.79 -32.44 -8.67
CA THR A 82 16.04 -33.31 -9.82
C THR A 82 17.44 -33.92 -9.85
N HIS A 83 18.45 -33.24 -9.28
CA HIS A 83 19.82 -33.78 -9.20
C HIS A 83 20.02 -34.73 -8.01
N PHE A 84 19.20 -34.62 -6.96
CA PHE A 84 19.28 -35.52 -5.80
C PHE A 84 18.50 -36.84 -6.03
N GLY A 85 17.33 -36.76 -6.68
CA GLY A 85 16.42 -37.90 -6.87
C GLY A 85 16.98 -39.07 -7.71
N LEU A 86 17.97 -38.82 -8.58
CA LEU A 86 18.57 -39.88 -9.40
C LEU A 86 19.73 -40.63 -8.72
N LYS A 87 20.24 -40.17 -7.56
CA LYS A 87 21.47 -40.73 -6.96
C LYS A 87 21.35 -41.32 -5.56
N TYR A 88 20.26 -41.10 -4.82
CA TYR A 88 20.12 -41.60 -3.45
C TYR A 88 18.69 -42.05 -3.13
N ILE A 89 18.38 -43.30 -3.48
CA ILE A 89 17.07 -43.94 -3.25
C ILE A 89 16.79 -44.21 -1.75
N LEU A 90 17.72 -43.96 -0.82
CA LEU A 90 17.60 -44.41 0.58
C LEU A 90 17.97 -43.37 1.66
N SER A 91 18.03 -42.07 1.36
CA SER A 91 18.35 -41.05 2.38
C SER A 91 17.13 -40.20 2.76
N GLU A 92 16.98 -39.94 4.07
CA GLU A 92 16.14 -38.86 4.59
C GLU A 92 16.65 -37.51 4.06
N ILE A 93 15.75 -36.71 3.49
CA ILE A 93 16.05 -35.37 2.97
C ILE A 93 15.43 -34.34 3.91
N GLU A 94 16.25 -33.38 4.33
CA GLU A 94 15.81 -32.24 5.12
C GLU A 94 15.36 -31.10 4.20
N LEU A 95 14.11 -30.68 4.37
CA LEU A 95 13.53 -29.57 3.66
C LEU A 95 13.06 -28.47 4.62
N TYR A 96 13.18 -27.22 4.21
CA TYR A 96 12.86 -26.05 5.02
C TYR A 96 11.81 -25.20 4.33
N HIS A 97 10.88 -24.69 5.12
CA HIS A 97 9.97 -23.65 4.65
C HIS A 97 10.73 -22.31 4.54
N PRO A 98 10.49 -21.47 3.52
CA PRO A 98 11.24 -20.23 3.35
C PRO A 98 11.28 -19.28 4.54
N ILE A 99 10.20 -19.17 5.31
CA ILE A 99 10.18 -18.37 6.54
C ILE A 99 11.26 -18.79 7.55
N GLN A 100 11.63 -20.08 7.58
CA GLN A 100 12.68 -20.57 8.49
C GLN A 100 14.06 -19.98 8.16
N PHE A 101 14.29 -19.55 6.91
CA PHE A 101 15.49 -18.78 6.57
C PHE A 101 15.57 -17.48 7.39
N LEU A 102 14.46 -16.74 7.49
CA LEU A 102 14.40 -15.50 8.27
C LEU A 102 14.58 -15.74 9.77
N GLU A 103 14.13 -16.90 10.26
CA GLU A 103 14.40 -17.34 11.63
C GLU A 103 15.92 -17.54 11.83
N ILE A 104 16.59 -18.30 10.97
CA ILE A 104 18.05 -18.53 11.03
C ILE A 104 18.82 -17.20 11.06
N ILE A 105 18.47 -16.26 10.18
CA ILE A 105 19.08 -14.94 10.14
C ILE A 105 18.81 -14.14 11.43
N ASN A 106 17.59 -14.21 11.98
CA ASN A 106 17.27 -13.57 13.26
C ASN A 106 18.11 -14.14 14.42
N TRP A 107 18.26 -15.47 14.49
CA TRP A 107 19.12 -16.12 15.48
C TRP A 107 20.56 -15.64 15.38
N ALA A 108 21.11 -15.54 14.16
CA ALA A 108 22.45 -15.03 13.94
C ALA A 108 22.60 -13.57 14.39
N PHE A 109 21.62 -12.71 14.11
CA PHE A 109 21.63 -11.30 14.55
C PHE A 109 21.47 -11.11 16.05
N GLN A 110 20.50 -11.77 16.68
CA GLN A 110 20.23 -11.61 18.12
C GLN A 110 21.40 -12.09 18.97
N SER A 111 22.04 -13.17 18.53
CA SER A 111 23.15 -13.74 19.27
C SER A 111 24.42 -12.87 19.20
N ARG A 112 24.51 -11.94 18.23
CA ARG A 112 25.56 -10.90 18.14
C ARG A 112 25.33 -9.67 19.02
N LYS A 113 24.07 -9.35 19.33
CA LYS A 113 23.72 -8.11 20.05
C LYS A 113 23.93 -8.20 21.56
N LYS A 114 24.22 -9.38 22.10
CA LYS A 114 24.44 -9.58 23.54
C LYS A 114 25.93 -9.65 23.84
N GLU A 115 26.33 -9.03 24.94
CA GLU A 115 27.70 -9.05 25.43
C GLU A 115 27.84 -10.02 26.61
N PRO A 116 28.82 -10.95 26.59
CA PRO A 116 29.65 -11.30 25.43
C PRO A 116 28.83 -12.09 24.38
N PRO A 117 29.15 -11.97 23.08
CA PRO A 117 28.48 -12.74 22.06
C PRO A 117 28.80 -14.23 22.18
N TYR A 118 27.87 -15.09 21.76
CA TYR A 118 28.01 -16.55 21.88
C TYR A 118 29.21 -17.15 21.14
N TYR A 119 29.71 -16.50 20.07
CA TYR A 119 30.87 -17.00 19.33
C TYR A 119 32.20 -16.74 20.04
N ASP A 120 32.20 -15.94 21.11
CA ASP A 120 33.37 -15.77 21.99
C ASP A 120 33.41 -16.83 23.11
N ASN A 121 32.39 -17.69 23.22
CA ASN A 121 32.36 -18.78 24.20
C ASN A 121 33.24 -19.95 23.72
N GLU A 122 34.16 -20.40 24.58
CA GLU A 122 35.11 -21.48 24.28
C GLU A 122 34.39 -22.80 23.96
N GLU A 123 33.35 -23.15 24.72
CA GLU A 123 32.58 -24.37 24.49
C GLU A 123 31.85 -24.35 23.14
N TYR A 124 31.40 -23.18 22.69
CA TYR A 124 30.84 -22.98 21.37
C TYR A 124 31.89 -23.20 20.29
N LEU A 125 33.05 -22.56 20.39
CA LEU A 125 34.13 -22.71 19.40
C LEU A 125 34.62 -24.16 19.30
N GLU A 126 34.80 -24.83 20.44
CA GLU A 126 35.20 -26.24 20.51
C GLU A 126 34.17 -27.13 19.82
N TYR A 127 32.90 -27.04 20.23
CA TYR A 127 31.81 -27.83 19.66
C TYR A 127 31.62 -27.56 18.17
N TYR A 128 31.70 -26.30 17.78
CA TYR A 128 31.54 -25.85 16.42
C TYR A 128 32.63 -26.43 15.51
N ASN A 129 33.90 -26.36 15.94
CA ASN A 129 35.03 -26.93 15.20
C ASN A 129 34.92 -28.46 15.08
N LEU A 130 34.45 -29.13 16.13
CA LEU A 130 34.18 -30.58 16.10
C LEU A 130 33.13 -30.92 15.03
N ARG A 131 32.04 -30.15 14.94
CA ARG A 131 31.00 -30.34 13.91
C ARG A 131 31.49 -30.01 12.49
N ALA A 132 32.34 -29.00 12.34
CA ALA A 132 32.96 -28.69 11.05
C ALA A 132 33.87 -29.85 10.56
N LEU A 133 34.63 -30.46 11.47
CA LEU A 133 35.45 -31.65 11.16
C LEU A 133 34.58 -32.85 10.77
N GLU A 134 33.50 -33.10 11.48
CA GLU A 134 32.56 -34.18 11.17
C GLU A 134 31.94 -34.02 9.78
N MET A 135 31.48 -32.81 9.44
CA MET A 135 30.97 -32.50 8.10
C MET A 135 32.02 -32.73 7.02
N LYS A 136 33.26 -32.30 7.26
CA LYS A 136 34.38 -32.51 6.33
C LYS A 136 34.67 -34.00 6.10
N ILE A 137 34.60 -34.82 7.15
CA ILE A 137 34.74 -36.29 7.06
C ILE A 137 33.63 -36.88 6.18
N ILE A 138 32.38 -36.45 6.35
CA ILE A 138 31.23 -36.90 5.55
C ILE A 138 31.43 -36.54 4.07
N ASP A 139 31.85 -35.31 3.78
CA ASP A 139 32.04 -34.84 2.40
C ASP A 139 33.21 -35.54 1.72
N LEU A 140 34.33 -35.77 2.42
CA LEU A 140 35.45 -36.57 1.90
C LEU A 140 35.03 -38.00 1.58
N LYS A 141 34.21 -38.65 2.43
CA LYS A 141 33.64 -39.98 2.13
C LYS A 141 32.79 -39.96 0.85
N LYS A 142 31.98 -38.91 0.64
CA LYS A 142 31.17 -38.76 -0.58
C LYS A 142 32.05 -38.58 -1.82
N ILE A 143 33.07 -37.73 -1.75
CA ILE A 143 34.01 -37.47 -2.85
C ILE A 143 34.75 -38.76 -3.23
N ILE A 144 35.30 -39.48 -2.24
CA ILE A 144 35.99 -40.76 -2.46
C ILE A 144 35.05 -41.74 -3.18
N LYS A 145 33.80 -41.87 -2.72
CA LYS A 145 32.81 -42.74 -3.36
C LYS A 145 32.53 -42.32 -4.81
N GLN A 146 32.43 -41.02 -5.09
CA GLN A 146 32.20 -40.51 -6.45
C GLN A 146 33.40 -40.78 -7.37
N TYR A 147 34.62 -40.54 -6.90
CA TYR A 147 35.84 -40.77 -7.67
C TYR A 147 36.08 -42.27 -7.91
N GLN A 148 35.73 -43.12 -6.95
CA GLN A 148 35.70 -44.58 -7.14
C GLN A 148 34.76 -45.02 -8.26
N TYR A 149 33.59 -44.40 -8.40
CA TYR A 149 32.68 -44.71 -9.51
C TYR A 149 33.15 -44.18 -10.87
N GLN A 150 34.09 -43.24 -10.88
CA GLN A 150 34.61 -42.59 -12.09
C GLN A 150 36.03 -43.07 -12.45
N ASP A 151 36.55 -44.09 -11.76
CA ASP A 151 37.93 -44.59 -11.89
C ASP A 151 39.00 -43.48 -11.81
N LEU A 152 38.78 -42.51 -10.93
CA LEU A 152 39.71 -41.41 -10.66
C LEU A 152 40.63 -41.72 -9.47
N ASP A 153 41.81 -41.11 -9.42
CA ASP A 153 42.72 -41.25 -8.26
C ASP A 153 42.08 -40.67 -6.98
N ILE A 154 42.18 -41.43 -5.90
CA ILE A 154 41.63 -41.14 -4.58
C ILE A 154 42.69 -41.06 -3.47
N SER A 155 43.97 -41.23 -3.80
CA SER A 155 45.08 -41.27 -2.84
C SER A 155 45.11 -40.04 -1.92
N HIS A 156 45.00 -38.85 -2.50
CA HIS A 156 44.94 -37.58 -1.78
C HIS A 156 43.71 -37.46 -0.87
N SER A 157 42.52 -37.80 -1.38
CA SER A 157 41.27 -37.71 -0.59
C SER A 157 41.22 -38.71 0.56
N LYS A 158 41.80 -39.91 0.39
CA LYS A 158 41.93 -40.91 1.46
C LYS A 158 42.85 -40.43 2.58
N LYS A 159 44.03 -39.91 2.25
CA LYS A 159 44.94 -39.33 3.25
C LYS A 159 44.30 -38.19 4.02
N ALA A 160 43.62 -37.28 3.30
CA ALA A 160 42.90 -36.17 3.95
C ALA A 160 41.77 -36.66 4.86
N LEU A 161 41.09 -37.76 4.52
CA LEU A 161 40.06 -38.38 5.36
C LEU A 161 40.67 -38.95 6.65
N GLU A 162 41.78 -39.67 6.54
CA GLU A 162 42.52 -40.23 7.69
C GLU A 162 42.98 -39.13 8.64
N ASP A 163 43.61 -38.06 8.11
CA ASP A 163 44.07 -36.91 8.90
C ASP A 163 42.90 -36.24 9.65
N CYS A 164 41.76 -36.06 8.97
CA CYS A 164 40.56 -35.49 9.61
C CYS A 164 39.97 -36.41 10.69
N GLN A 165 40.00 -37.73 10.49
CA GLN A 165 39.52 -38.70 11.47
C GLN A 165 40.38 -38.74 12.72
N VAL A 166 41.71 -38.67 12.57
CA VAL A 166 42.65 -38.56 13.70
C VAL A 166 42.36 -37.29 14.51
N GLN A 167 42.23 -36.14 13.82
CA GLN A 167 41.92 -34.87 14.45
C GLN A 167 40.54 -34.86 15.13
N TYR A 168 39.53 -35.49 14.53
CA TYR A 168 38.20 -35.62 15.13
C TYR A 168 38.26 -36.44 16.42
N ASN A 169 38.94 -37.59 16.39
CA ASN A 169 39.06 -38.47 17.55
C ASN A 169 39.84 -37.82 18.70
N SER A 170 40.87 -37.02 18.40
CA SER A 170 41.63 -36.29 19.43
C SER A 170 40.81 -35.18 20.10
N ASN A 171 39.91 -34.54 19.34
CA ASN A 171 39.11 -33.41 19.81
C ASN A 171 37.71 -33.85 20.28
N TYR A 172 37.40 -35.15 20.24
CA TYR A 172 36.06 -35.63 20.52
C TYR A 172 35.71 -35.46 22.00
N ARG A 173 34.53 -34.88 22.23
CA ARG A 173 33.91 -34.74 23.54
C ARG A 173 32.43 -35.04 23.41
N GLU A 174 31.85 -35.68 24.42
CA GLU A 174 30.42 -35.88 24.47
C GLU A 174 29.73 -34.59 24.92
N TYR A 175 28.83 -34.08 24.08
CA TYR A 175 28.03 -32.90 24.35
C TYR A 175 26.57 -33.30 24.59
N PRO A 176 25.85 -32.59 25.49
CA PRO A 176 24.41 -32.76 25.63
C PRO A 176 23.68 -32.40 24.32
N LYS A 177 22.37 -32.63 24.26
CA LYS A 177 21.51 -32.28 23.10
C LYS A 177 20.38 -31.33 23.50
N GLY A 178 19.73 -30.73 22.51
CA GLY A 178 18.54 -29.92 22.72
C GLY A 178 18.79 -28.68 23.59
N GLU A 179 17.93 -28.46 24.58
CA GLU A 179 17.99 -27.27 25.42
C GLU A 179 19.26 -27.20 26.28
N ASP A 180 19.77 -28.34 26.75
CA ASP A 180 20.96 -28.37 27.60
C ASP A 180 22.20 -27.98 26.80
N LEU A 181 22.30 -28.43 25.54
CA LEU A 181 23.31 -27.96 24.59
C LEU A 181 23.20 -26.46 24.34
N ARG A 182 21.98 -25.95 24.11
CA ARG A 182 21.76 -24.50 23.92
C ARG A 182 22.29 -23.67 25.08
N LYS A 183 22.03 -24.10 26.32
CA LYS A 183 22.48 -23.42 27.54
C LYS A 183 23.99 -23.48 27.67
N LEU A 184 24.60 -24.64 27.42
CA LEU A 184 26.05 -24.84 27.44
C LEU A 184 26.77 -23.90 26.45
N LEU A 185 26.27 -23.84 25.22
CA LEU A 185 26.82 -22.99 24.16
C LEU A 185 26.42 -21.50 24.30
N LYS A 186 25.67 -21.16 25.35
CA LYS A 186 25.15 -19.80 25.63
C LYS A 186 24.41 -19.16 24.44
N ILE A 187 23.78 -19.98 23.61
CA ILE A 187 23.01 -19.47 22.46
C ILE A 187 21.65 -18.98 22.96
N HIS A 188 21.42 -17.68 22.80
CA HIS A 188 20.21 -17.05 23.29
C HIS A 188 19.01 -17.36 22.40
N SER A 189 17.92 -17.82 23.02
CA SER A 189 16.66 -17.95 22.29
C SER A 189 16.13 -16.58 21.88
N PRO A 190 15.74 -16.37 20.62
CA PRO A 190 14.90 -15.26 20.27
C PRO A 190 13.58 -15.44 21.04
N MET A 191 12.95 -14.31 21.35
CA MET A 191 11.64 -14.31 22.00
C MET A 191 10.58 -15.01 21.14
N TRP A 192 10.77 -14.99 19.81
CA TRP A 192 9.94 -15.71 18.86
C TRP A 192 10.74 -16.80 18.16
N LYS A 193 10.37 -18.04 18.45
CA LYS A 193 10.83 -19.28 17.80
C LYS A 193 9.67 -19.95 17.07
N ILE A 194 9.86 -20.43 15.86
CA ILE A 194 8.87 -21.19 15.09
C ILE A 194 8.75 -22.59 15.70
N ASN A 195 7.52 -23.02 15.96
CA ASN A 195 7.18 -24.40 16.31
C ASN A 195 6.16 -24.94 15.29
N GLU A 196 5.73 -26.21 15.39
CA GLU A 196 4.81 -26.87 14.44
C GLU A 196 3.61 -25.99 14.24
N LYS A 197 2.98 -25.59 15.35
CA LYS A 197 1.70 -24.94 15.30
C LYS A 197 1.83 -23.59 14.60
N LYS A 198 2.91 -22.84 14.88
CA LYS A 198 3.21 -21.59 14.18
C LYS A 198 3.51 -21.82 12.70
N LEU A 199 4.27 -22.85 12.35
CA LEU A 199 4.61 -23.18 10.97
C LEU A 199 3.37 -23.64 10.18
N GLU A 200 2.52 -24.48 10.76
CA GLU A 200 1.22 -24.89 10.23
C GLU A 200 0.35 -23.67 9.93
N THR A 201 0.20 -22.77 10.90
CA THR A 201 -0.60 -21.54 10.75
C THR A 201 -0.02 -20.69 9.60
N LEU A 202 1.30 -20.52 9.55
CA LEU A 202 1.99 -19.80 8.47
C LEU A 202 1.77 -20.43 7.09
N ILE A 203 1.86 -21.76 6.98
CA ILE A 203 1.62 -22.49 5.72
C ILE A 203 0.18 -22.27 5.26
N LYS A 204 -0.81 -22.36 6.16
CA LYS A 204 -2.22 -22.08 5.84
C LYS A 204 -2.42 -20.66 5.34
N ILE A 205 -1.83 -19.68 6.03
CA ILE A 205 -1.87 -18.25 5.70
C ILE A 205 -1.29 -18.00 4.31
N GLU A 206 -0.06 -18.45 4.06
CA GLU A 206 0.56 -18.29 2.75
C GLU A 206 -0.27 -18.96 1.65
N SER A 207 -0.85 -20.12 1.96
CA SER A 207 -1.66 -20.86 1.00
C SER A 207 -2.97 -20.16 0.61
N ILE A 208 -3.40 -19.12 1.30
CA ILE A 208 -4.60 -18.33 0.95
C ILE A 208 -4.22 -17.13 0.07
N VAL A 209 -3.04 -16.55 0.29
CA VAL A 209 -2.61 -15.28 -0.31
C VAL A 209 -1.67 -15.49 -1.49
N ALA A 210 -1.16 -16.71 -1.68
CA ALA A 210 -0.05 -17.03 -2.58
C ALA A 210 -0.11 -16.38 -3.99
N PRO A 211 -1.25 -16.33 -4.71
CA PRO A 211 -1.29 -15.70 -6.03
C PRO A 211 -1.42 -14.17 -6.02
N ILE A 212 -1.50 -13.52 -4.86
CA ILE A 212 -1.62 -12.05 -4.71
C ILE A 212 -0.25 -11.42 -4.35
N GLY A 213 0.82 -11.83 -5.02
CA GLY A 213 2.13 -11.15 -4.93
C GLY A 213 2.85 -11.31 -3.59
N THR A 214 2.81 -12.50 -2.99
CA THR A 214 3.40 -12.80 -1.67
C THR A 214 4.86 -13.23 -1.69
N ASP A 215 5.51 -13.15 -2.85
CA ASP A 215 6.86 -13.71 -2.99
C ASP A 215 7.85 -12.93 -2.14
N LEU A 216 8.72 -13.69 -1.45
CA LEU A 216 9.82 -13.10 -0.72
C LEU A 216 10.72 -12.35 -1.71
N VAL A 217 11.16 -11.18 -1.28
CA VAL A 217 12.01 -10.29 -2.06
C VAL A 217 13.44 -10.80 -2.07
N GLY A 218 14.11 -10.55 -3.20
CA GLY A 218 15.45 -10.98 -3.56
C GLY A 218 16.50 -11.04 -2.44
N PRO A 219 17.47 -11.95 -2.57
CA PRO A 219 17.60 -12.97 -3.63
C PRO A 219 16.70 -14.20 -3.41
N PHE A 220 15.77 -14.15 -2.46
CA PHE A 220 14.93 -15.27 -2.02
C PHE A 220 13.75 -15.55 -2.96
N ASN A 221 14.01 -15.74 -4.25
CA ASN A 221 12.96 -15.92 -5.22
C ASN A 221 12.39 -17.35 -5.15
N ILE A 222 11.25 -17.51 -4.45
CA ILE A 222 10.61 -18.83 -4.27
C ILE A 222 9.29 -18.85 -5.00
N GLY A 223 9.27 -19.61 -6.09
CA GLY A 223 8.06 -19.85 -6.84
C GLY A 223 7.05 -20.72 -6.08
N LEU A 224 5.79 -20.54 -6.44
CA LEU A 224 4.75 -21.53 -6.24
C LEU A 224 4.85 -22.58 -7.34
N ILE A 225 4.64 -23.84 -6.97
CA ILE A 225 4.64 -24.98 -7.87
C ILE A 225 3.18 -25.42 -8.05
N PRO A 226 2.64 -25.44 -9.28
CA PRO A 226 1.31 -25.98 -9.51
C PRO A 226 1.30 -27.50 -9.26
N ILE A 227 0.30 -28.01 -8.54
CA ILE A 227 0.17 -29.44 -8.20
C ILE A 227 -0.16 -30.29 -9.43
N LYS A 228 -0.81 -29.69 -10.43
CA LYS A 228 -1.13 -30.31 -11.72
C LYS A 228 -0.36 -29.60 -12.81
N LYS A 229 0.02 -30.32 -13.87
CA LYS A 229 0.62 -29.74 -15.07
C LYS A 229 -0.44 -28.91 -15.81
N ILE A 230 -0.31 -27.58 -15.77
CA ILE A 230 -1.25 -26.65 -16.39
C ILE A 230 -0.71 -26.28 -17.78
N ARG A 231 -1.53 -26.40 -18.84
CA ARG A 231 -1.15 -25.89 -20.16
C ARG A 231 -1.34 -24.38 -20.19
N LYS A 232 -0.56 -23.67 -21.01
CA LYS A 232 -0.59 -22.19 -21.08
C LYS A 232 -2.00 -21.61 -21.29
N ASN A 233 -2.85 -22.32 -22.03
CA ASN A 233 -4.21 -21.88 -22.33
C ASN A 233 -5.21 -22.10 -21.16
N ASP A 234 -4.85 -22.95 -20.18
CA ASP A 234 -5.72 -23.33 -19.06
C ASP A 234 -5.42 -22.52 -17.79
N ILE A 235 -4.41 -21.66 -17.82
CA ILE A 235 -3.95 -20.86 -16.66
C ILE A 235 -5.08 -19.99 -16.10
N ASN A 236 -5.90 -19.39 -16.97
CA ASN A 236 -6.99 -18.52 -16.56
C ASN A 236 -8.08 -19.29 -15.81
N GLU A 237 -8.47 -20.45 -16.32
CA GLU A 237 -9.48 -21.32 -15.69
C GLU A 237 -8.97 -21.86 -14.35
N TYR A 238 -7.69 -22.21 -14.30
CA TYR A 238 -7.03 -22.64 -13.07
C TYR A 238 -7.00 -21.54 -12.00
N ASN A 239 -6.67 -20.30 -12.40
CA ASN A 239 -6.67 -19.14 -11.50
C ASN A 239 -8.08 -18.77 -11.01
N LEU A 240 -9.09 -18.88 -11.87
CA LEU A 240 -10.50 -18.71 -11.49
C LEU A 240 -10.92 -19.78 -10.47
N SER A 241 -10.62 -21.05 -10.76
CA SER A 241 -10.94 -22.17 -9.84
C SER A 241 -10.26 -22.01 -8.48
N PHE A 242 -9.01 -21.53 -8.48
CA PHE A 242 -8.31 -21.19 -7.25
C PHE A 242 -9.03 -20.07 -6.48
N LYS A 243 -9.43 -19.00 -7.17
CA LYS A 243 -10.11 -17.86 -6.56
C LYS A 243 -11.44 -18.30 -5.94
N ASP A 244 -12.22 -19.11 -6.64
CA ASP A 244 -13.50 -19.63 -6.13
C ASP A 244 -13.28 -20.49 -4.89
N TRP A 245 -12.30 -21.40 -4.91
CA TRP A 245 -11.92 -22.19 -3.74
C TRP A 245 -11.51 -21.33 -2.56
N ARG A 246 -10.69 -20.30 -2.79
CA ARG A 246 -10.23 -19.36 -1.75
C ARG A 246 -11.41 -18.59 -1.15
N ASP A 247 -12.30 -18.07 -1.99
CA ASP A 247 -13.45 -17.27 -1.54
C ASP A 247 -14.42 -18.13 -0.71
N ASP A 248 -14.64 -19.39 -1.11
CA ASP A 248 -15.40 -20.37 -0.32
C ASP A 248 -14.73 -20.70 1.02
N LEU A 249 -13.40 -20.79 1.02
CA LEU A 249 -12.59 -21.03 2.21
C LEU A 249 -12.76 -19.86 3.18
N ILE A 250 -12.54 -18.62 2.74
CA ILE A 250 -12.69 -17.39 3.56
C ILE A 250 -14.11 -17.28 4.14
N LYS A 251 -15.14 -17.57 3.34
CA LYS A 251 -16.54 -17.53 3.78
C LYS A 251 -16.82 -18.52 4.92
N ASN A 252 -16.19 -19.69 4.90
CA ASN A 252 -16.38 -20.77 5.87
C ASN A 252 -15.14 -20.99 6.77
N HIS A 253 -14.46 -19.90 7.13
CA HIS A 253 -13.11 -20.02 7.68
C HIS A 253 -12.99 -20.70 9.03
N GLN A 254 -14.07 -20.72 9.81
CA GLN A 254 -14.17 -21.42 11.08
C GLN A 254 -13.88 -22.93 10.94
N ASN A 255 -14.02 -23.49 9.73
CA ASN A 255 -13.75 -24.90 9.46
C ASN A 255 -12.25 -25.24 9.33
N PHE A 256 -11.37 -24.25 9.20
CA PHE A 256 -9.93 -24.50 8.95
C PHE A 256 -8.96 -23.59 9.71
N ILE A 257 -9.37 -22.35 10.04
CA ILE A 257 -8.66 -21.45 10.97
C ILE A 257 -9.37 -21.55 12.31
N THR A 258 -8.65 -22.05 13.30
CA THR A 258 -9.15 -22.13 14.69
C THR A 258 -8.94 -20.81 15.41
N THR A 259 -9.66 -20.57 16.52
CA THR A 259 -9.40 -19.44 17.43
C THR A 259 -7.93 -19.38 17.86
N ARG A 260 -7.32 -20.55 18.08
CA ARG A 260 -5.89 -20.66 18.41
C ARG A 260 -4.97 -20.24 17.27
N ASP A 261 -5.33 -20.53 16.01
CA ASP A 261 -4.57 -20.04 14.85
C ASP A 261 -4.63 -18.50 14.79
N MET A 262 -5.77 -17.89 15.10
CA MET A 262 -5.93 -16.43 15.18
C MET A 262 -5.08 -15.81 16.29
N GLU A 263 -5.06 -16.38 17.50
CA GLU A 263 -4.17 -15.93 18.57
C GLU A 263 -2.68 -16.04 18.19
N ILE A 264 -2.31 -17.06 17.42
CA ILE A 264 -0.95 -17.22 16.90
C ILE A 264 -0.63 -16.11 15.89
N MET A 265 -1.57 -15.76 15.01
CA MET A 265 -1.41 -14.65 14.06
C MET A 265 -1.20 -13.31 14.77
N GLU A 266 -1.95 -13.02 15.83
CA GLU A 266 -1.78 -11.80 16.62
C GLU A 266 -0.41 -11.73 17.29
N LYS A 267 -0.01 -12.82 17.95
CA LYS A 267 1.32 -12.92 18.57
C LYS A 267 2.44 -12.81 17.53
N LEU A 268 2.22 -13.36 16.33
CA LEU A 268 3.16 -13.27 15.23
C LEU A 268 3.29 -11.83 14.70
N GLU A 269 2.17 -11.13 14.52
CA GLU A 269 2.15 -9.73 14.12
C GLU A 269 2.93 -8.87 15.12
N TYR A 270 2.67 -9.05 16.42
CA TYR A 270 3.36 -8.33 17.49
C TYR A 270 4.87 -8.57 17.46
N GLU A 271 5.29 -9.82 17.29
CA GLU A 271 6.71 -10.18 17.24
C GLU A 271 7.41 -9.63 16.00
N LEU A 272 6.77 -9.72 14.83
CA LEU A 272 7.27 -9.09 13.61
C LEU A 272 7.39 -7.57 13.80
N SER A 273 6.38 -6.93 14.39
CA SER A 273 6.38 -5.50 14.70
C SER A 273 7.56 -5.10 15.57
N ARG A 274 7.92 -5.85 16.62
CA ARG A 274 9.10 -5.49 17.42
C ARG A 274 10.43 -5.89 16.77
N MET A 275 10.50 -6.94 15.96
CA MET A 275 11.69 -7.22 15.13
C MET A 275 11.97 -6.06 14.16
N ILE A 276 10.90 -5.51 13.57
CA ILE A 276 10.94 -4.35 12.68
C ILE A 276 11.29 -3.06 13.44
N SER A 277 10.69 -2.83 14.61
CA SER A 277 10.83 -1.57 15.37
C SER A 277 12.16 -1.43 16.13
N ASN A 278 12.84 -2.55 16.41
CA ASN A 278 14.17 -2.54 17.04
C ASN A 278 15.30 -2.15 16.08
N ASP A 279 14.98 -1.91 14.81
CA ASP A 279 15.92 -1.39 13.82
C ASP A 279 15.78 0.14 13.72
N LYS A 280 16.90 0.85 13.86
CA LYS A 280 16.98 2.31 13.68
C LYS A 280 17.04 2.70 12.19
N SER A 281 17.08 1.73 11.27
CA SER A 281 17.06 1.98 9.84
C SER A 281 15.73 2.63 9.41
N LEU A 282 15.84 3.73 8.67
CA LEU A 282 14.80 4.72 8.31
C LEU A 282 13.59 4.20 7.50
N ILE A 283 13.37 2.88 7.39
CA ILE A 283 12.25 2.31 6.62
C ILE A 283 10.96 2.52 7.42
N THR A 284 10.34 3.69 7.27
CA THR A 284 8.97 3.91 7.76
C THR A 284 7.99 3.02 6.99
N SER A 285 6.79 2.80 7.54
CA SER A 285 5.71 2.02 6.89
C SER A 285 5.45 2.45 5.44
N ASN A 286 5.74 3.71 5.11
CA ASN A 286 5.49 4.30 3.80
C ASN A 286 6.51 3.79 2.76
N TRP A 287 7.77 3.54 3.11
CA TRP A 287 8.78 3.06 2.14
C TRP A 287 8.49 1.66 1.61
N LEU A 288 7.80 0.83 2.41
CA LEU A 288 7.32 -0.47 1.93
C LEU A 288 6.28 -0.35 0.83
N ASP A 289 5.40 0.64 0.93
CA ASP A 289 4.42 0.93 -0.12
C ASP A 289 5.15 1.22 -1.44
N LEU A 290 6.23 1.99 -1.39
CA LEU A 290 7.07 2.29 -2.55
C LEU A 290 7.69 1.03 -3.18
N ILE A 291 8.10 0.06 -2.37
CA ILE A 291 8.72 -1.17 -2.85
C ILE A 291 7.69 -2.11 -3.48
N GLU A 292 6.42 -2.04 -3.06
CA GLU A 292 5.33 -2.76 -3.73
C GLU A 292 5.05 -2.24 -5.16
N VAL A 293 5.51 -1.03 -5.50
CA VAL A 293 5.46 -0.48 -6.87
C VAL A 293 6.63 -0.98 -7.74
N VAL A 294 7.77 -1.34 -7.14
CA VAL A 294 8.93 -1.87 -7.87
C VAL A 294 8.56 -3.20 -8.52
N THR A 295 8.88 -3.38 -9.79
CA THR A 295 8.59 -4.62 -10.53
C THR A 295 9.27 -5.82 -9.87
N PRO A 296 8.62 -7.01 -9.83
CA PRO A 296 9.15 -8.18 -9.12
C PRO A 296 10.58 -8.59 -9.52
N HIS A 297 10.96 -8.42 -10.79
CA HIS A 297 12.31 -8.75 -11.26
C HIS A 297 13.38 -7.80 -10.68
N LEU A 298 13.08 -6.51 -10.51
CA LEU A 298 14.01 -5.56 -9.90
C LEU A 298 14.16 -5.79 -8.39
N ARG A 299 13.12 -6.33 -7.74
CA ARG A 299 13.18 -6.71 -6.32
C ARG A 299 14.24 -7.78 -6.05
N GLN A 300 14.64 -8.56 -7.05
CA GLN A 300 15.68 -9.59 -6.92
C GLN A 300 17.06 -9.01 -6.60
N ASN A 301 17.28 -7.72 -6.92
CA ASN A 301 18.55 -7.03 -6.69
C ASN A 301 18.74 -6.55 -5.25
N PHE A 302 17.68 -6.60 -4.41
CA PHE A 302 17.81 -6.23 -3.01
C PHE A 302 18.62 -7.28 -2.26
N LYS A 303 19.56 -6.84 -1.42
CA LYS A 303 20.49 -7.72 -0.69
C LYS A 303 20.65 -7.26 0.75
N GLY A 304 21.22 -8.13 1.58
CA GLY A 304 21.63 -7.84 2.94
C GLY A 304 20.46 -7.60 3.89
N GLU A 305 20.75 -6.80 4.90
CA GLU A 305 19.80 -6.46 5.95
C GLU A 305 18.54 -5.75 5.43
N PHE A 306 18.68 -5.00 4.33
CA PHE A 306 17.54 -4.36 3.67
C PHE A 306 16.54 -5.39 3.14
N SER A 307 17.00 -6.41 2.41
CA SER A 307 16.09 -7.45 1.90
C SER A 307 15.47 -8.27 3.02
N TYR A 308 16.21 -8.55 4.09
CA TYR A 308 15.66 -9.19 5.29
C TYR A 308 14.55 -8.37 5.94
N GLN A 309 14.76 -7.07 6.19
CA GLN A 309 13.75 -6.19 6.79
C GLN A 309 12.51 -6.05 5.92
N LEU A 310 12.70 -5.94 4.60
CA LEU A 310 11.63 -5.90 3.63
C LEU A 310 10.78 -7.18 3.66
N ASN A 311 11.42 -8.34 3.73
CA ASN A 311 10.72 -9.63 3.82
C ASN A 311 9.91 -9.79 5.11
N LEU A 312 10.45 -9.40 6.27
CA LEU A 312 9.69 -9.39 7.53
C LEU A 312 8.43 -8.53 7.43
N ARG A 313 8.55 -7.37 6.78
CA ARG A 313 7.45 -6.42 6.59
C ARG A 313 6.40 -6.93 5.61
N ILE A 314 6.79 -7.62 4.54
CA ILE A 314 5.86 -8.28 3.61
C ILE A 314 5.08 -9.38 4.32
N ILE A 315 5.75 -10.24 5.08
CA ILE A 315 5.11 -11.29 5.87
C ILE A 315 4.10 -10.66 6.85
N ARG A 316 4.49 -9.59 7.55
CA ARG A 316 3.59 -8.85 8.44
C ARG A 316 2.35 -8.32 7.72
N ARG A 317 2.51 -7.71 6.54
CA ARG A 317 1.37 -7.21 5.73
C ARG A 317 0.44 -8.35 5.31
N ASN A 318 0.99 -9.49 4.89
CA ASN A 318 0.18 -10.65 4.50
C ASN A 318 -0.65 -11.18 5.68
N ILE A 319 -0.05 -11.26 6.88
CA ILE A 319 -0.79 -11.65 8.09
C ILE A 319 -1.93 -10.67 8.38
N LEU A 320 -1.66 -9.36 8.32
CA LEU A 320 -2.68 -8.33 8.54
C LEU A 320 -3.81 -8.37 7.50
N ARG A 321 -3.49 -8.63 6.22
CA ARG A 321 -4.48 -8.77 5.14
C ARG A 321 -5.41 -9.95 5.40
N ILE A 322 -4.86 -11.13 5.70
CA ILE A 322 -5.67 -12.32 5.99
C ILE A 322 -6.49 -12.12 7.23
N TYR A 323 -5.87 -11.62 8.29
CA TYR A 323 -6.57 -11.40 9.54
C TYR A 323 -7.76 -10.45 9.30
N TRP A 324 -7.63 -9.46 8.38
CA TRP A 324 -8.72 -8.59 7.93
C TRP A 324 -9.80 -9.28 7.10
N GLU A 325 -9.41 -10.19 6.22
CA GLU A 325 -10.36 -11.04 5.51
C GLU A 325 -11.18 -11.95 6.41
N LEU A 326 -10.56 -12.46 7.47
CA LEU A 326 -11.20 -13.42 8.37
C LEU A 326 -12.07 -12.74 9.43
N ASN A 327 -11.59 -11.67 10.06
CA ASN A 327 -12.24 -11.04 11.22
C ASN A 327 -12.82 -9.63 10.98
N GLY A 328 -12.49 -8.97 9.86
CA GLY A 328 -13.05 -7.67 9.48
C GLY A 328 -13.02 -6.62 10.61
N GLU A 329 -14.20 -6.13 11.01
CA GLU A 329 -14.37 -5.06 12.00
C GLU A 329 -14.20 -5.51 13.47
N ASN A 330 -13.96 -6.80 13.74
CA ASN A 330 -13.79 -7.32 15.11
C ASN A 330 -12.34 -7.24 15.63
N MET A 331 -11.47 -6.46 14.98
CA MET A 331 -10.06 -6.37 15.34
C MET A 331 -9.74 -5.37 16.45
N GLY A 332 -9.87 -5.78 17.71
CA GLY A 332 -9.57 -4.89 18.83
C GLY A 332 -8.15 -4.30 18.85
N TYR A 333 -7.15 -4.97 18.28
CA TYR A 333 -5.74 -4.51 18.32
C TYR A 333 -5.32 -3.58 17.16
N LEU A 334 -6.16 -3.41 16.12
CA LEU A 334 -5.90 -2.45 15.02
C LEU A 334 -6.51 -1.05 15.30
N GLY A 335 -6.88 -0.78 16.54
CA GLY A 335 -7.49 0.47 16.98
C GLY A 335 -8.99 0.33 17.22
N ASN A 336 -9.60 1.35 17.83
CA ASN A 336 -11.04 1.38 18.11
C ASN A 336 -11.67 2.68 17.54
N PRO A 337 -12.55 2.60 16.53
CA PRO A 337 -12.92 1.39 15.78
C PRO A 337 -11.77 0.92 14.87
N PRO A 338 -11.64 -0.39 14.62
CA PRO A 338 -10.62 -0.92 13.72
C PRO A 338 -10.81 -0.40 12.31
N ARG A 339 -9.70 0.01 11.69
CA ARG A 339 -9.70 0.54 10.32
C ARG A 339 -9.16 -0.50 9.35
N LYS A 340 -9.81 -0.60 8.18
CA LYS A 340 -9.33 -1.38 7.04
C LYS A 340 -7.86 -0.99 6.75
N PRO A 341 -6.91 -1.96 6.71
CA PRO A 341 -5.54 -1.66 6.36
C PRO A 341 -5.47 -0.94 5.00
N HIS A 342 -4.69 0.13 4.91
CA HIS A 342 -4.62 0.93 3.67
C HIS A 342 -4.01 0.16 2.49
N PHE A 343 -3.25 -0.90 2.79
CA PHE A 343 -2.64 -1.83 1.84
C PHE A 343 -3.50 -3.09 1.60
N TYR A 344 -4.80 -3.06 1.91
CA TYR A 344 -5.71 -4.17 1.63
C TYR A 344 -6.56 -3.86 0.38
N TRP A 345 -6.66 -4.84 -0.53
CA TRP A 345 -7.48 -4.78 -1.74
C TRP A 345 -8.16 -6.12 -2.02
N LYS A 346 -9.37 -6.09 -2.59
CA LYS A 346 -10.15 -7.31 -2.93
C LYS A 346 -10.03 -7.76 -4.38
N ASN A 347 -9.67 -6.85 -5.27
CA ASN A 347 -9.66 -7.07 -6.71
C ASN A 347 -8.59 -6.19 -7.38
N ASP A 348 -8.38 -6.43 -8.68
CA ASP A 348 -7.36 -5.72 -9.46
C ASP A 348 -7.64 -4.21 -9.55
N GLU A 349 -8.90 -3.79 -9.50
CA GLU A 349 -9.28 -2.37 -9.46
C GLU A 349 -8.81 -1.70 -8.16
N GLU A 350 -9.10 -2.30 -7.00
CA GLU A 350 -8.64 -1.83 -5.69
C GLU A 350 -7.11 -1.87 -5.59
N PHE A 351 -6.46 -2.90 -6.14
CA PHE A 351 -5.00 -3.00 -6.20
C PHE A 351 -4.40 -1.86 -7.03
N THR A 352 -5.00 -1.59 -8.19
CA THR A 352 -4.56 -0.49 -9.05
C THR A 352 -4.74 0.85 -8.35
N VAL A 353 -5.86 1.07 -7.64
CA VAL A 353 -6.07 2.27 -6.82
C VAL A 353 -5.02 2.38 -5.70
N TYR A 354 -4.69 1.27 -5.04
CA TYR A 354 -3.62 1.21 -4.05
C TYR A 354 -2.27 1.63 -4.65
N LEU A 355 -1.79 0.99 -5.72
CA LEU A 355 -0.53 1.35 -6.38
C LEU A 355 -0.50 2.82 -6.83
N ARG A 356 -1.61 3.32 -7.41
CA ARG A 356 -1.76 4.73 -7.80
C ARG A 356 -1.64 5.67 -6.59
N SER A 357 -2.20 5.30 -5.45
CA SER A 357 -2.11 6.12 -4.23
C SER A 357 -0.67 6.24 -3.72
N ILE A 358 0.14 5.19 -3.88
CA ILE A 358 1.56 5.17 -3.51
C ILE A 358 2.34 6.12 -4.42
N LEU A 359 2.17 5.96 -5.74
CA LEU A 359 2.82 6.81 -6.74
C LEU A 359 2.53 8.30 -6.50
N LEU A 360 1.30 8.64 -6.14
CA LEU A 360 0.90 10.00 -5.81
C LEU A 360 1.45 10.47 -4.45
N PHE A 361 1.41 9.62 -3.42
CA PHE A 361 1.96 9.94 -2.09
C PHE A 361 3.45 10.26 -2.14
N PHE A 362 4.21 9.51 -2.95
CA PHE A 362 5.65 9.71 -3.15
C PHE A 362 6.01 10.71 -4.24
N GLY A 363 5.02 11.32 -4.92
CA GLY A 363 5.27 12.25 -6.01
C GLY A 363 5.97 11.61 -7.23
N LEU A 364 5.93 10.29 -7.36
CA LEU A 364 6.52 9.54 -8.46
C LEU A 364 5.69 9.58 -9.74
N ASN A 365 4.45 10.05 -9.64
CA ASN A 365 3.65 10.46 -10.78
C ASN A 365 3.56 11.99 -10.76
N PRO A 366 4.01 12.72 -11.79
CA PRO A 366 3.95 14.18 -11.78
C PRO A 366 2.48 14.63 -11.77
N SER A 367 1.95 14.88 -10.58
CA SER A 367 0.68 15.61 -10.35
C SER A 367 0.65 17.00 -11.00
N HIS A 368 1.78 17.44 -11.58
CA HIS A 368 2.02 18.72 -12.22
C HIS A 368 1.67 18.74 -13.72
N THR A 369 1.29 17.58 -14.28
CA THR A 369 0.77 17.42 -15.63
C THR A 369 -0.69 17.88 -15.73
N PHE A 370 -1.45 17.87 -14.64
CA PHE A 370 -2.90 18.13 -14.66
C PHE A 370 -3.28 19.43 -13.95
N ILE A 371 -3.85 20.39 -14.69
CA ILE A 371 -4.22 21.71 -14.16
C ILE A 371 -5.70 22.01 -14.43
N LEU A 372 -6.46 22.24 -13.36
CA LEU A 372 -7.82 22.77 -13.38
C LEU A 372 -7.79 24.30 -13.22
N TYR A 373 -8.14 25.02 -14.28
CA TYR A 373 -8.29 26.46 -14.25
C TYR A 373 -9.69 26.87 -13.82
N VAL A 374 -9.77 27.82 -12.89
CA VAL A 374 -11.04 28.27 -12.29
C VAL A 374 -11.17 29.79 -12.38
N PRO A 375 -12.39 30.35 -12.49
CA PRO A 375 -12.57 31.76 -12.82
C PRO A 375 -12.29 32.69 -11.64
N GLY A 376 -12.66 32.27 -10.43
CA GLY A 376 -12.60 33.07 -9.22
C GLY A 376 -11.89 32.41 -8.05
N LYS A 377 -11.75 33.19 -6.96
CA LYS A 377 -11.07 32.74 -5.73
C LYS A 377 -11.95 31.81 -4.90
N THR A 378 -13.27 31.94 -5.02
CA THR A 378 -14.24 31.10 -4.32
C THR A 378 -14.10 29.64 -4.75
N GLU A 379 -14.09 29.41 -6.06
CA GLU A 379 -13.93 28.11 -6.71
C GLU A 379 -12.58 27.50 -6.32
N GLU A 380 -11.52 28.30 -6.38
CA GLU A 380 -10.17 27.87 -6.03
C GLU A 380 -10.11 27.33 -4.60
N ILE A 381 -10.65 28.06 -3.61
CA ILE A 381 -10.64 27.64 -2.19
C ILE A 381 -11.44 26.35 -1.98
N ILE A 382 -12.62 26.24 -2.59
CA ILE A 382 -13.49 25.07 -2.43
C ILE A 382 -12.88 23.84 -3.11
N LEU A 383 -12.37 23.98 -4.33
CA LEU A 383 -11.79 22.89 -5.10
C LEU A 383 -10.41 22.46 -4.59
N GLN A 384 -9.59 23.36 -4.06
CA GLN A 384 -8.37 22.96 -3.34
C GLN A 384 -8.71 22.05 -2.16
N GLN A 385 -9.73 22.41 -1.38
CA GLN A 385 -10.16 21.57 -0.26
C GLN A 385 -10.67 20.20 -0.72
N TYR A 386 -11.36 20.15 -1.86
CA TYR A 386 -11.79 18.92 -2.50
C TYR A 386 -10.58 18.04 -2.88
N VAL A 387 -9.61 18.59 -3.61
CA VAL A 387 -8.41 17.88 -4.08
C VAL A 387 -7.55 17.37 -2.93
N GLU A 388 -7.35 18.18 -1.88
CA GLU A 388 -6.57 17.80 -0.69
C GLU A 388 -7.09 16.52 -0.03
N ARG A 389 -8.38 16.24 -0.14
CA ARG A 389 -9.07 15.12 0.50
C ARG A 389 -9.33 13.94 -0.44
N ARG A 390 -8.99 14.08 -1.72
CA ARG A 390 -9.11 13.03 -2.73
C ARG A 390 -7.76 12.37 -2.97
N TRP A 391 -7.80 11.13 -3.45
CA TRP A 391 -6.59 10.39 -3.79
C TRP A 391 -5.92 10.95 -5.05
N LEU A 392 -6.71 11.35 -6.06
CA LEU A 392 -6.23 12.01 -7.27
C LEU A 392 -5.86 13.47 -6.97
N LYS A 393 -4.61 13.85 -7.22
CA LYS A 393 -4.10 15.22 -7.03
C LYS A 393 -3.93 15.92 -8.38
N PHE A 394 -4.44 17.14 -8.49
CA PHE A 394 -4.22 18.05 -9.62
C PHE A 394 -4.12 19.48 -9.11
N LEU A 395 -3.49 20.37 -9.89
CA LEU A 395 -3.35 21.77 -9.51
C LEU A 395 -4.63 22.54 -9.82
N VAL A 396 -5.13 23.29 -8.85
CA VAL A 396 -6.23 24.24 -9.06
C VAL A 396 -5.65 25.65 -9.18
N LYS A 397 -5.87 26.33 -10.30
CA LYS A 397 -5.30 27.65 -10.61
C LYS A 397 -6.37 28.66 -10.99
N ASN A 398 -6.33 29.81 -10.35
CA ASN A 398 -7.26 30.91 -10.61
C ASN A 398 -6.85 31.72 -11.86
N MET A 399 -7.75 31.86 -12.82
CA MET A 399 -7.57 32.60 -14.07
C MET A 399 -7.56 34.13 -13.89
N LYS A 400 -8.01 34.62 -12.73
CA LYS A 400 -8.21 36.03 -12.37
C LYS A 400 -9.26 36.70 -13.28
N GLY A 401 -10.35 36.01 -13.59
CA GLY A 401 -11.51 36.53 -14.34
C GLY A 401 -11.98 35.65 -15.51
N GLU A 402 -13.24 35.84 -15.90
CA GLU A 402 -13.99 35.05 -16.90
C GLU A 402 -13.43 35.14 -18.34
N ASP A 403 -12.71 36.22 -18.69
CA ASP A 403 -12.39 36.54 -20.10
C ASP A 403 -10.91 36.40 -20.48
N LYS A 404 -10.14 35.60 -19.73
CA LYS A 404 -8.73 35.30 -20.05
C LYS A 404 -8.51 33.91 -20.65
N SER A 405 -9.58 33.18 -20.98
CA SER A 405 -9.49 31.81 -21.50
C SER A 405 -8.64 31.68 -22.77
N HIS A 406 -8.70 32.66 -23.69
CA HIS A 406 -7.83 32.69 -24.87
C HIS A 406 -6.34 32.81 -24.53
N PHE A 407 -5.98 33.56 -23.48
CA PHE A 407 -4.60 33.68 -23.02
C PHE A 407 -4.11 32.37 -22.40
N TYR A 408 -4.95 31.74 -21.56
CA TYR A 408 -4.58 30.45 -20.96
C TYR A 408 -4.54 29.34 -22.00
N LYS A 409 -5.42 29.34 -23.01
CA LYS A 409 -5.35 28.37 -24.12
C LYS A 409 -4.01 28.43 -24.86
N ARG A 410 -3.51 29.64 -25.16
CA ARG A 410 -2.18 29.83 -25.77
C ARG A 410 -1.04 29.35 -24.84
N VAL A 411 -1.12 29.68 -23.55
CA VAL A 411 -0.17 29.16 -22.54
C VAL A 411 -0.22 27.63 -22.44
N CYS A 412 -1.39 27.03 -22.64
CA CYS A 412 -1.55 25.57 -22.65
C CYS A 412 -0.92 24.94 -23.90
N GLU A 413 -1.10 25.58 -25.06
CA GLU A 413 -0.49 25.18 -26.34
C GLU A 413 1.06 25.30 -26.29
N ASP A 414 1.60 26.32 -25.62
CA ASP A 414 3.05 26.55 -25.50
C ASP A 414 3.77 25.59 -24.52
N ILE A 415 3.05 25.00 -23.56
CA ILE A 415 3.64 24.15 -22.50
C ILE A 415 3.65 22.65 -22.89
N GLY A 416 2.84 22.24 -23.86
CA GLY A 416 2.90 20.94 -24.57
C GLY A 416 2.56 19.69 -23.74
N ASP A 417 3.24 19.49 -22.61
CA ASP A 417 3.24 18.27 -21.80
C ASP A 417 2.25 18.33 -20.63
N LYS A 418 1.19 19.14 -20.72
CA LYS A 418 0.19 19.28 -19.66
C LYS A 418 -1.23 19.13 -20.18
N ASP A 419 -2.05 18.46 -19.37
CA ASP A 419 -3.47 18.30 -19.56
C ASP A 419 -4.24 19.35 -18.76
N PHE A 420 -5.07 20.11 -19.46
CA PHE A 420 -5.78 21.24 -18.90
C PHE A 420 -7.29 21.02 -18.92
N TYR A 421 -7.97 21.56 -17.91
CA TYR A 421 -9.42 21.62 -17.86
C TYR A 421 -9.86 22.96 -17.32
N PHE A 422 -10.96 23.48 -17.83
CA PHE A 422 -11.43 24.83 -17.48
C PHE A 422 -12.80 24.80 -16.82
N LEU A 423 -12.95 25.55 -15.74
CA LEU A 423 -14.26 25.92 -15.22
C LEU A 423 -14.59 27.35 -15.64
N PHE A 424 -15.83 27.54 -16.09
CA PHE A 424 -16.38 28.84 -16.39
C PHE A 424 -17.72 29.02 -15.67
N ASP A 425 -17.91 30.17 -15.06
CA ASP A 425 -19.16 30.63 -14.46
C ASP A 425 -19.75 31.78 -15.30
N PHE A 426 -21.08 31.84 -15.39
CA PHE A 426 -21.76 32.82 -16.25
C PHE A 426 -23.02 33.37 -15.62
N HIS A 427 -23.11 34.69 -15.51
CA HIS A 427 -24.32 35.38 -15.06
C HIS A 427 -25.30 35.71 -16.20
N ASP A 428 -24.83 35.68 -17.45
CA ASP A 428 -25.60 35.99 -18.66
C ASP A 428 -25.66 34.79 -19.60
N LEU A 429 -26.86 34.50 -20.10
CA LEU A 429 -27.12 33.34 -20.95
C LEU A 429 -26.42 33.41 -22.31
N ARG A 430 -26.33 34.59 -22.95
CA ARG A 430 -25.69 34.71 -24.27
C ARG A 430 -24.21 34.38 -24.19
N ASN A 431 -23.55 34.84 -23.13
CA ASN A 431 -22.14 34.52 -22.87
C ASN A 431 -21.94 33.03 -22.58
N TYR A 432 -22.87 32.41 -21.83
CA TYR A 432 -22.86 30.97 -21.60
C TYR A 432 -22.96 30.18 -22.92
N GLU A 433 -23.94 30.48 -23.76
CA GLU A 433 -24.16 29.80 -25.04
C GLU A 433 -22.99 29.98 -26.03
N ASP A 434 -22.45 31.21 -26.13
CA ASP A 434 -21.30 31.51 -26.99
C ASP A 434 -20.03 30.75 -26.53
N LYS A 435 -19.77 30.65 -25.22
CA LYS A 435 -18.59 29.94 -24.73
C LYS A 435 -18.75 28.42 -24.75
N VAL A 436 -19.94 27.88 -24.49
CA VAL A 436 -20.22 26.44 -24.62
C VAL A 436 -19.96 25.96 -26.05
N SER A 437 -20.45 26.70 -27.04
CA SER A 437 -20.23 26.36 -28.46
C SER A 437 -18.77 26.47 -28.91
N ARG A 438 -17.97 27.36 -28.31
CA ARG A 438 -16.57 27.60 -28.68
C ARG A 438 -15.54 26.69 -28.00
N PHE A 439 -15.76 26.32 -26.73
CA PHE A 439 -14.72 25.69 -25.91
C PHE A 439 -14.92 24.19 -25.65
N GLY A 440 -16.12 23.64 -25.83
CA GLY A 440 -16.34 22.18 -25.93
C GLY A 440 -15.76 21.32 -24.80
N GLU A 441 -15.35 20.10 -25.15
CA GLU A 441 -15.19 18.91 -24.28
C GLU A 441 -14.21 19.03 -23.08
N ASP A 442 -13.27 19.97 -23.08
CA ASP A 442 -12.30 20.19 -21.99
C ASP A 442 -12.72 21.29 -20.98
N CYS A 443 -14.03 21.54 -20.88
CA CYS A 443 -14.59 22.60 -20.07
C CYS A 443 -15.82 22.16 -19.28
N ALA A 444 -16.01 22.78 -18.12
CA ALA A 444 -17.24 22.68 -17.34
C ALA A 444 -17.83 24.07 -17.08
N PHE A 445 -19.11 24.20 -17.40
CA PHE A 445 -19.83 25.48 -17.43
C PHE A 445 -20.85 25.51 -16.29
N PHE A 446 -20.87 26.55 -15.48
CA PHE A 446 -21.83 26.77 -14.40
C PHE A 446 -22.74 27.95 -14.71
N TYR A 447 -24.03 27.81 -14.40
CA TYR A 447 -25.02 28.86 -14.60
C TYR A 447 -26.03 28.88 -13.43
N PRO A 448 -26.28 30.04 -12.78
CA PRO A 448 -25.71 31.37 -13.09
C PRO A 448 -24.34 31.64 -12.44
N ASP A 449 -23.90 30.81 -11.50
CA ASP A 449 -22.53 30.81 -10.97
C ASP A 449 -22.25 29.48 -10.27
N PHE A 450 -20.98 29.27 -9.94
CA PHE A 450 -20.53 28.06 -9.26
C PHE A 450 -21.23 27.85 -7.92
N ILE A 451 -21.40 28.90 -7.10
CA ILE A 451 -22.00 28.77 -5.76
C ILE A 451 -23.49 28.40 -5.84
N THR A 452 -24.25 29.07 -6.70
CA THR A 452 -25.69 28.89 -6.85
C THR A 452 -26.03 27.51 -7.34
N GLU A 453 -25.21 26.94 -8.22
CA GLU A 453 -25.42 25.59 -8.70
C GLU A 453 -25.06 24.55 -7.63
N ASN A 454 -23.96 24.74 -6.91
CA ASN A 454 -23.41 23.71 -6.02
C ASN A 454 -23.99 23.69 -4.60
N PHE A 455 -24.54 24.81 -4.12
CA PHE A 455 -25.02 24.92 -2.74
C PHE A 455 -26.53 25.22 -2.68
N THR A 456 -27.16 24.70 -1.63
CA THR A 456 -28.57 24.97 -1.33
C THR A 456 -28.74 26.36 -0.73
N ILE A 457 -29.95 26.92 -0.88
CA ILE A 457 -30.32 28.21 -0.26
C ILE A 457 -30.03 28.20 1.24
N LYS A 458 -30.37 27.10 1.94
CA LYS A 458 -30.15 26.97 3.39
C LYS A 458 -28.66 27.05 3.77
N GLN A 459 -27.79 26.38 3.01
CA GLN A 459 -26.34 26.40 3.25
C GLN A 459 -25.78 27.81 3.06
N VAL A 460 -26.16 28.48 1.97
CA VAL A 460 -25.69 29.84 1.65
C VAL A 460 -26.23 30.86 2.65
N TYR A 461 -27.52 30.76 3.00
CA TYR A 461 -28.15 31.59 4.02
C TYR A 461 -27.44 31.45 5.37
N HIS A 462 -27.22 30.22 5.86
CA HIS A 462 -26.51 30.01 7.13
C HIS A 462 -25.08 30.56 7.10
N ALA A 463 -24.37 30.39 5.98
CA ALA A 463 -23.04 30.96 5.80
C ALA A 463 -23.08 32.50 5.88
N CYS A 464 -24.06 33.13 5.22
CA CYS A 464 -24.25 34.58 5.26
C CYS A 464 -24.55 35.08 6.69
N ILE A 465 -25.51 34.47 7.40
CA ILE A 465 -25.84 34.85 8.77
C ILE A 465 -24.63 34.72 9.68
N PHE A 466 -23.85 33.65 9.53
CA PHE A 466 -22.62 33.49 10.30
C PHE A 466 -21.61 34.61 10.01
N ILE A 467 -21.42 34.97 8.74
CA ILE A 467 -20.54 36.07 8.34
C ILE A 467 -21.03 37.38 8.95
N MET A 468 -22.33 37.66 8.89
CA MET A 468 -22.90 38.90 9.42
C MET A 468 -22.73 39.00 10.94
N ASN A 469 -22.98 37.91 11.66
CA ASN A 469 -22.73 37.86 13.11
C ASN A 469 -21.25 38.10 13.43
N ASN A 470 -20.33 37.52 12.65
CA ASN A 470 -18.89 37.74 12.80
C ASN A 470 -18.47 39.19 12.50
N LEU A 471 -19.20 39.88 11.63
CA LEU A 471 -19.02 41.30 11.34
C LEU A 471 -19.75 42.19 12.36
N GLU A 472 -20.36 41.61 13.40
CA GLU A 472 -21.18 42.30 14.40
C GLU A 472 -22.40 43.02 13.80
N ILE A 473 -22.90 42.52 12.66
CA ILE A 473 -24.12 43.01 12.01
C ILE A 473 -25.29 42.15 12.49
N TYR A 474 -26.06 42.69 13.43
CA TYR A 474 -27.23 42.02 14.00
C TYR A 474 -28.47 42.27 13.15
N LEU A 475 -29.00 41.20 12.55
CA LEU A 475 -30.20 41.25 11.73
C LEU A 475 -31.47 41.04 12.55
N THR A 476 -32.49 41.87 12.28
CA THR A 476 -33.87 41.60 12.70
C THR A 476 -34.45 40.40 11.94
N GLU A 477 -35.48 39.75 12.49
CA GLU A 477 -36.14 38.62 11.81
C GLU A 477 -36.69 39.02 10.42
N ALA A 478 -37.29 40.22 10.30
CA ALA A 478 -37.75 40.74 9.01
C ALA A 478 -36.62 40.84 7.96
N LYS A 479 -35.41 41.25 8.36
CA LYS A 479 -34.26 41.33 7.45
C LYS A 479 -33.69 39.96 7.10
N LYS A 480 -33.75 39.00 8.03
CA LYS A 480 -33.39 37.59 7.75
C LYS A 480 -34.33 36.96 6.73
N GLU A 481 -35.64 37.21 6.87
CA GLU A 481 -36.66 36.77 5.91
C GLU A 481 -36.45 37.40 4.53
N GLU A 482 -36.11 38.69 4.48
CA GLU A 482 -35.79 39.41 3.23
C GLU A 482 -34.63 38.75 2.48
N ILE A 483 -33.52 38.42 3.16
CA ILE A 483 -32.38 37.71 2.55
C ILE A 483 -32.82 36.36 1.99
N LEU A 484 -33.61 35.61 2.76
CA LEU A 484 -34.09 34.28 2.35
C LEU A 484 -34.99 34.36 1.11
N GLU A 485 -35.87 35.36 1.04
CA GLU A 485 -36.68 35.62 -0.16
C GLU A 485 -35.84 35.99 -1.36
N LEU A 486 -34.83 36.86 -1.20
CA LEU A 486 -33.94 37.26 -2.28
C LEU A 486 -33.22 36.04 -2.88
N LEU A 487 -32.70 35.15 -2.04
CA LEU A 487 -32.06 33.91 -2.48
C LEU A 487 -33.06 32.96 -3.16
N LYS A 488 -34.29 32.82 -2.65
CA LYS A 488 -35.35 32.01 -3.28
C LYS A 488 -35.70 32.52 -4.68
N LYS A 489 -36.00 33.82 -4.79
CA LYS A 489 -36.31 34.49 -6.06
C LYS A 489 -35.20 34.30 -7.09
N GLU A 490 -33.94 34.39 -6.67
CA GLU A 490 -32.80 34.20 -7.56
C GLU A 490 -32.63 32.74 -8.03
N LYS A 491 -32.87 31.77 -7.14
CA LYS A 491 -32.83 30.35 -7.50
C LYS A 491 -33.96 29.98 -8.46
N GLU A 492 -35.15 30.55 -8.28
CA GLU A 492 -36.30 30.36 -9.17
C GLU A 492 -36.05 30.95 -10.56
N LYS A 493 -35.53 32.19 -10.63
CA LYS A 493 -35.09 32.80 -11.90
C LYS A 493 -34.10 31.90 -12.63
N SER A 494 -33.09 31.40 -11.91
CA SER A 494 -32.08 30.49 -12.48
C SER A 494 -32.71 29.21 -13.05
N LYS A 495 -33.64 28.59 -12.31
CA LYS A 495 -34.35 27.38 -12.75
C LYS A 495 -35.20 27.63 -13.98
N LEU A 496 -35.94 28.75 -14.01
CA LEU A 496 -36.77 29.12 -15.15
C LEU A 496 -35.92 29.28 -16.41
N ILE A 497 -34.80 29.99 -16.31
CA ILE A 497 -33.89 30.17 -17.45
C ILE A 497 -33.37 28.81 -17.95
N ILE A 498 -32.89 27.94 -17.05
CA ILE A 498 -32.40 26.59 -17.39
C ILE A 498 -33.49 25.72 -18.04
N GLN A 499 -34.72 25.75 -17.52
CA GLN A 499 -35.85 25.01 -18.09
C GLN A 499 -36.21 25.49 -19.50
N THR A 500 -36.18 26.81 -19.71
CA THR A 500 -36.54 27.41 -21.00
C THR A 500 -35.49 27.06 -22.08
N ILE A 501 -34.21 27.02 -21.71
CA ILE A 501 -33.11 26.54 -22.58
C ILE A 501 -33.33 25.07 -22.95
N LYS A 502 -33.61 24.20 -21.97
CA LYS A 502 -33.86 22.76 -22.23
C LYS A 502 -35.03 22.52 -23.18
N ASN A 503 -35.99 23.43 -23.21
CA ASN A 503 -37.16 23.38 -24.07
C ASN A 503 -36.97 24.12 -25.41
N ASN A 504 -35.74 24.44 -25.82
CA ASN A 504 -35.40 25.17 -27.05
C ASN A 504 -36.23 26.46 -27.26
N SER A 505 -36.55 27.14 -26.17
CA SER A 505 -37.42 28.32 -26.18
C SER A 505 -36.62 29.56 -25.77
N ASN A 506 -36.95 30.73 -26.32
CA ASN A 506 -36.28 31.99 -25.97
C ASN A 506 -36.76 32.47 -24.58
N PRO A 507 -35.88 32.56 -23.56
CA PRO A 507 -36.31 32.97 -22.24
C PRO A 507 -36.62 34.47 -22.20
N SER A 508 -37.69 34.81 -21.47
CA SER A 508 -38.12 36.19 -21.20
C SER A 508 -37.13 36.94 -20.27
N ILE A 509 -36.36 36.20 -19.48
CA ILE A 509 -35.30 36.69 -18.60
C ILE A 509 -33.99 36.03 -19.03
N ARG A 510 -32.93 36.80 -19.28
CA ARG A 510 -31.68 36.27 -19.86
C ARG A 510 -30.47 36.29 -18.90
N SER A 511 -30.65 36.83 -17.70
CA SER A 511 -29.58 36.98 -16.72
C SER A 511 -30.05 36.61 -15.32
N ALA A 512 -29.20 35.92 -14.57
CA ALA A 512 -29.33 35.71 -13.15
C ALA A 512 -28.04 36.15 -12.46
N LYS A 513 -28.17 36.93 -11.38
CA LYS A 513 -27.05 37.51 -10.63
C LYS A 513 -26.26 36.44 -9.85
N GLY A 514 -26.90 35.33 -9.49
CA GLY A 514 -26.33 34.33 -8.60
C GLY A 514 -26.32 34.77 -7.14
N PHE A 515 -26.19 33.80 -6.22
CA PHE A 515 -26.29 34.03 -4.79
C PHE A 515 -25.22 34.97 -4.26
N GLU A 516 -23.97 34.87 -4.74
CA GLU A 516 -22.88 35.71 -4.24
C GLU A 516 -23.17 37.19 -4.48
N ASN A 517 -23.54 37.56 -5.71
CA ASN A 517 -23.80 38.96 -6.05
C ASN A 517 -25.07 39.48 -5.37
N VAL A 518 -26.11 38.66 -5.21
CA VAL A 518 -27.33 39.06 -4.48
C VAL A 518 -27.01 39.44 -3.03
N LEU A 519 -26.21 38.63 -2.33
CA LEU A 519 -25.82 38.91 -0.96
C LEU A 519 -24.91 40.14 -0.86
N ILE A 520 -23.97 40.31 -1.80
CA ILE A 520 -23.07 41.47 -1.81
C ILE A 520 -23.86 42.75 -2.07
N ASP A 521 -24.78 42.76 -3.04
CA ASP A 521 -25.62 43.92 -3.34
C ASP A 521 -26.50 44.27 -2.13
N TYR A 522 -27.07 43.27 -1.46
CA TYR A 522 -27.87 43.46 -0.25
C TYR A 522 -27.06 44.13 0.87
N LEU A 523 -25.87 43.59 1.14
CA LEU A 523 -24.95 44.09 2.17
C LEU A 523 -24.51 45.53 1.88
N ARG A 524 -24.15 45.83 0.64
CA ARG A 524 -23.75 47.18 0.22
C ARG A 524 -24.86 48.20 0.40
N ASN A 525 -26.10 47.83 0.11
CA ASN A 525 -27.22 48.76 0.14
C ASN A 525 -27.77 48.99 1.54
N ASN A 526 -27.70 47.99 2.43
CA ASN A 526 -28.32 48.06 3.76
C ASN A 526 -27.31 48.33 4.89
N TYR A 527 -26.04 47.96 4.73
CA TYR A 527 -25.03 48.01 5.81
C TYR A 527 -23.67 48.61 5.38
N PRO A 528 -23.64 49.72 4.62
CA PRO A 528 -22.37 50.23 4.09
C PRO A 528 -21.39 50.72 5.18
N LYS A 529 -21.90 51.25 6.31
CA LYS A 529 -21.08 51.77 7.42
C LYS A 529 -20.44 50.65 8.23
N GLU A 530 -21.21 49.62 8.56
CA GLU A 530 -20.77 48.45 9.31
C GLU A 530 -19.73 47.66 8.53
N ILE A 531 -19.93 47.51 7.22
CA ILE A 531 -18.98 46.88 6.32
C ILE A 531 -17.67 47.66 6.25
N ASN A 532 -17.71 48.99 6.11
CA ASN A 532 -16.50 49.81 6.10
C ASN A 532 -15.73 49.71 7.43
N SER A 533 -16.43 49.75 8.58
CA SER A 533 -15.81 49.58 9.89
C SER A 533 -14.94 48.30 9.99
N LYS A 534 -15.42 47.19 9.41
CA LYS A 534 -14.68 45.92 9.39
C LYS A 534 -13.66 45.81 8.26
N PHE A 535 -13.77 46.65 7.24
CA PHE A 535 -12.88 46.69 6.07
C PHE A 535 -12.47 48.14 5.77
N PRO A 536 -11.64 48.77 6.62
CA PRO A 536 -11.40 50.23 6.61
C PRO A 536 -10.68 50.74 5.35
N TYR A 537 -10.14 49.83 4.54
CA TYR A 537 -9.54 50.15 3.24
C TYR A 537 -10.59 50.38 2.13
N ILE A 538 -11.89 50.21 2.43
CA ILE A 538 -13.02 50.46 1.52
C ILE A 538 -13.55 51.86 1.78
N LEU A 539 -13.16 52.81 0.93
CA LEU A 539 -13.56 54.21 1.09
C LEU A 539 -15.05 54.42 0.78
N LEU A 540 -15.72 55.22 1.62
CA LEU A 540 -17.09 55.72 1.43
C LEU A 540 -17.07 57.16 0.92
N ASP A 541 -18.14 57.58 0.24
CA ASP A 541 -18.41 58.98 -0.07
C ASP A 541 -18.95 59.74 1.14
N ASP A 542 -19.20 61.04 0.95
CA ASP A 542 -19.72 61.94 1.98
C ASP A 542 -21.12 61.53 2.51
N ASN A 543 -21.85 60.70 1.76
CA ASN A 543 -23.16 60.16 2.13
C ASN A 543 -23.05 58.77 2.80
N GLY A 544 -21.84 58.24 2.98
CA GLY A 544 -21.59 56.94 3.59
C GLY A 544 -21.79 55.75 2.64
N TYR A 545 -21.74 55.95 1.32
CA TYR A 545 -21.88 54.91 0.30
C TYR A 545 -20.58 54.63 -0.47
N ILE A 546 -20.42 53.40 -0.95
CA ILE A 546 -19.26 52.99 -1.76
C ILE A 546 -19.47 53.46 -3.22
N THR A 547 -18.82 54.55 -3.63
CA THR A 547 -18.99 55.14 -4.98
C THR A 547 -17.89 54.73 -5.97
N GLY A 548 -16.73 54.27 -5.48
CA GLY A 548 -15.63 53.83 -6.34
C GLY A 548 -15.83 52.41 -6.92
N LYS A 549 -15.69 52.25 -8.24
CA LYS A 549 -15.69 50.93 -8.90
C LYS A 549 -14.61 50.00 -8.32
N ASP A 550 -13.42 50.53 -8.01
CA ASP A 550 -12.33 49.75 -7.43
C ASP A 550 -12.61 49.33 -5.98
N GLN A 551 -13.24 50.20 -5.18
CA GLN A 551 -13.63 49.88 -3.80
C GLN A 551 -14.71 48.80 -3.76
N THR A 552 -15.66 48.88 -4.69
CA THR A 552 -16.67 47.83 -4.89
C THR A 552 -16.04 46.49 -5.24
N LYS A 553 -15.00 46.48 -6.08
CA LYS A 553 -14.28 45.26 -6.47
C LYS A 553 -13.54 44.63 -5.28
N LYS A 554 -12.89 45.44 -4.43
CA LYS A 554 -12.22 44.97 -3.20
C LYS A 554 -13.21 44.32 -2.23
N LEU A 555 -14.34 44.98 -1.97
CA LEU A 555 -15.39 44.42 -1.11
C LEU A 555 -15.89 43.06 -1.62
N LYS A 556 -16.16 42.98 -2.93
CA LYS A 556 -16.61 41.74 -3.57
C LYS A 556 -15.63 40.60 -3.32
N GLN A 557 -14.33 40.84 -3.47
CA GLN A 557 -13.30 39.81 -3.28
C GLN A 557 -13.25 39.29 -1.83
N GLU A 558 -13.38 40.19 -0.86
CA GLU A 558 -13.28 39.86 0.57
C GLU A 558 -14.51 39.11 1.06
N PHE A 559 -15.70 39.55 0.65
CA PHE A 559 -16.93 38.82 0.94
C PHE A 559 -16.93 37.43 0.32
N LYS A 560 -16.54 37.31 -0.96
CA LYS A 560 -16.39 36.01 -1.64
C LYS A 560 -15.44 35.07 -0.88
N LYS A 561 -14.30 35.57 -0.39
CA LYS A 561 -13.35 34.79 0.43
C LYS A 561 -13.97 34.31 1.75
N LEU A 562 -14.69 35.17 2.46
CA LEU A 562 -15.39 34.80 3.70
C LEU A 562 -16.47 33.74 3.45
N LEU A 563 -17.24 33.92 2.39
CA LEU A 563 -18.28 32.99 1.95
C LEU A 563 -17.70 31.62 1.59
N ALA A 564 -16.63 31.59 0.78
CA ALA A 564 -15.93 30.37 0.40
C ALA A 564 -15.43 29.57 1.63
N ASN A 565 -14.86 30.26 2.61
CA ASN A 565 -14.36 29.63 3.84
C ASN A 565 -15.47 29.01 4.70
N LYS A 566 -16.71 29.49 4.60
CA LYS A 566 -17.85 28.89 5.29
C LYS A 566 -18.48 27.77 4.48
N LEU A 567 -18.60 27.96 3.17
CA LEU A 567 -19.16 26.93 2.28
C LEU A 567 -18.28 25.68 2.19
N LYS A 568 -16.94 25.82 2.25
CA LYS A 568 -16.05 24.64 2.26
C LYS A 568 -16.32 23.72 3.45
N ILE A 569 -16.80 24.22 4.60
CA ILE A 569 -17.14 23.37 5.76
C ILE A 569 -18.25 22.37 5.42
N HIS A 570 -19.20 22.75 4.56
CA HIS A 570 -20.23 21.84 4.09
C HIS A 570 -19.66 20.73 3.22
N LEU A 571 -18.71 21.04 2.33
CA LEU A 571 -17.95 20.05 1.57
C LEU A 571 -17.20 19.10 2.53
N ILE A 572 -16.49 19.66 3.51
CA ILE A 572 -15.71 18.92 4.51
C ILE A 572 -16.59 17.90 5.26
N LYS A 573 -17.69 18.38 5.85
CA LYS A 573 -18.62 17.52 6.61
C LYS A 573 -19.20 16.42 5.73
N SER A 574 -19.45 16.73 4.47
CA SER A 574 -20.00 15.74 3.55
C SER A 574 -18.99 14.67 3.14
N LEU A 575 -17.69 14.97 3.16
CA LEU A 575 -16.62 14.01 2.88
C LEU A 575 -16.20 13.19 4.11
N GLU A 576 -16.28 13.76 5.33
CA GLU A 576 -15.77 13.12 6.56
C GLU A 576 -16.80 12.21 7.27
N ARG A 577 -18.10 12.38 7.03
CA ARG A 577 -19.16 11.72 7.82
C ARG A 577 -19.85 10.53 7.14
N ASP A 578 -19.42 10.09 5.95
CA ASP A 578 -20.18 9.11 5.17
C ASP A 578 -19.28 8.02 4.57
N SER A 579 -19.46 6.78 5.03
CA SER A 579 -18.78 5.57 4.55
C SER A 579 -19.33 5.06 3.21
N GLU A 580 -20.48 5.55 2.74
CA GLU A 580 -21.16 5.10 1.52
C GLU A 580 -21.70 6.26 0.65
N ARG A 581 -20.94 7.34 0.49
CA ARG A 581 -21.35 8.52 -0.32
C ARG A 581 -21.43 8.28 -1.84
N LYS A 582 -21.92 7.11 -2.29
CA LYS A 582 -22.19 6.78 -3.70
C LYS A 582 -23.30 7.63 -4.32
N LYS A 583 -24.20 8.25 -3.55
CA LYS A 583 -25.43 8.87 -4.10
C LYS A 583 -25.52 10.39 -4.12
N GLU A 584 -24.76 11.12 -3.29
CA GLU A 584 -24.86 12.59 -3.23
C GLU A 584 -23.53 13.26 -3.63
N LYS A 585 -23.38 13.50 -4.94
CA LYS A 585 -22.25 14.26 -5.52
C LYS A 585 -22.62 15.75 -5.59
N PHE A 586 -21.67 16.65 -5.31
CA PHE A 586 -21.86 18.05 -5.69
C PHE A 586 -21.91 18.18 -7.23
N PRO A 587 -22.70 19.11 -7.79
CA PRO A 587 -22.78 19.29 -9.24
C PRO A 587 -21.43 19.48 -9.93
N PHE A 588 -20.48 20.17 -9.31
CA PHE A 588 -19.13 20.34 -9.86
C PHE A 588 -18.40 19.01 -10.00
N GLU A 589 -18.63 18.04 -9.10
CA GLU A 589 -17.96 16.72 -9.16
C GLU A 589 -18.37 15.94 -10.40
N ILE A 590 -19.63 16.08 -10.80
CA ILE A 590 -20.15 15.47 -12.04
C ILE A 590 -19.53 16.17 -13.25
N LYS A 591 -19.44 17.50 -13.22
CA LYS A 591 -18.92 18.28 -14.35
C LYS A 591 -17.41 18.16 -14.58
N ILE A 592 -16.63 17.82 -13.56
CA ILE A 592 -15.19 17.54 -13.70
C ILE A 592 -14.87 16.05 -13.89
N GLU A 593 -15.87 15.17 -13.93
CA GLU A 593 -15.69 13.73 -14.12
C GLU A 593 -14.96 13.38 -15.43
N PRO A 594 -15.19 14.05 -16.58
CA PRO A 594 -14.40 13.83 -17.79
C PRO A 594 -12.90 14.08 -17.59
N PHE A 595 -12.53 15.16 -16.88
CA PHE A 595 -11.14 15.47 -16.56
C PHE A 595 -10.50 14.40 -15.68
N ILE A 596 -11.23 13.98 -14.64
CA ILE A 596 -10.79 12.88 -13.76
C ILE A 596 -10.57 11.62 -14.60
N ASN A 597 -11.49 11.26 -15.50
CA ASN A 597 -11.35 10.06 -16.33
C ASN A 597 -10.15 10.16 -17.28
N LYS A 598 -9.89 11.32 -17.89
CA LYS A 598 -8.71 11.57 -18.72
C LYS A 598 -7.42 11.40 -17.91
N MET A 599 -7.34 11.95 -16.70
CA MET A 599 -6.23 11.73 -15.78
C MET A 599 -6.00 10.23 -15.53
N LEU A 600 -7.08 9.49 -15.26
CA LEU A 600 -7.00 8.05 -15.01
C LEU A 600 -6.50 7.27 -16.22
N GLN A 601 -6.92 7.63 -17.44
CA GLN A 601 -6.44 7.01 -18.66
C GLN A 601 -4.93 7.19 -18.84
N VAL A 602 -4.41 8.41 -18.66
CA VAL A 602 -2.97 8.72 -18.76
C VAL A 602 -2.17 7.97 -17.69
N ILE A 603 -2.67 7.94 -16.45
CA ILE A 603 -2.06 7.19 -15.35
C ILE A 603 -2.03 5.68 -15.66
N ASN A 604 -3.08 5.15 -16.29
CA ASN A 604 -3.17 3.73 -16.65
C ASN A 604 -2.22 3.35 -17.76
N ALA A 605 -2.05 4.22 -18.76
CA ALA A 605 -1.02 4.02 -19.77
C ALA A 605 0.35 3.95 -19.09
N ALA A 606 0.74 4.93 -18.27
CA ALA A 606 2.02 4.90 -17.58
C ALA A 606 2.24 3.63 -16.73
N ALA A 607 1.22 3.18 -16.00
CA ALA A 607 1.28 1.95 -15.19
C ALA A 607 1.40 0.66 -16.02
N TYR A 608 0.78 0.63 -17.21
CA TYR A 608 0.89 -0.50 -18.13
C TYR A 608 2.31 -0.63 -18.70
N TRP A 609 2.96 0.50 -19.00
CA TRP A 609 4.33 0.52 -19.54
C TRP A 609 5.40 0.22 -18.49
N THR A 610 5.12 0.41 -17.19
CA THR A 610 6.03 -0.02 -16.11
C THR A 610 5.94 -1.52 -15.78
N ASN A 611 4.93 -2.23 -16.32
CA ASN A 611 4.73 -3.67 -16.11
C ASN A 611 5.29 -4.56 -17.24
N TYR A 612 5.91 -3.95 -18.24
CA TYR A 612 6.79 -4.59 -19.23
C TYR A 612 8.22 -4.08 -19.03
#